data_AF-A0A6P0HX66-F1
#
_entry.id   AF-A0A6P0HX66-F1
#
_cell.length_a   1.000
_cell.length_b   1.000
_cell.length_c   1.000
_cell.angle_alpha   90.00
_cell.angle_beta   90.00
_cell.angle_gamma   90.00
#
_symmetry.space_group_name_H-M   'P 1'
#
loop_
_entity.id
_entity.type
_entity.pdbx_description
1 polymer ?
#
loop_
_entity_poly.entity_id
_entity_poly.type
_entity_poly.pdbx_seq_one_letter_code
_entity_poly.pdbx_strand_id
1 'polypeptide(L)'
;MPSNKKRGAPVRAKATKADKRTLPDIVPFGFPKNREDWLETAVTMVLPFIRQAASWAGVESQLTSPPKISCSWLPGRATSALSSSDYNEASNSYEIVISPLLGKGWKGGEDYTQAVLAHICHELIHCIVGPDKGHRGEFPKVATMIGLEAPYRHVAFTEGLRQQMHEQIVVRIGEYPHTSIHPVKKSGGNRQRKWVCDNCGKIIRCAGDLKALHQCEDGSTAPFVLAN
;
A
#
# COMPACT_ATOMS: atom_id res chain seq x y z
N MET A 1 -0.95 -7.42 -65.73
CA MET A 1 -0.91 -6.12 -65.02
C MET A 1 -2.10 -6.02 -64.07
N PRO A 2 -1.96 -5.34 -62.93
CA PRO A 2 -2.67 -5.65 -61.69
C PRO A 2 -3.83 -4.70 -61.34
N SER A 3 -4.60 -5.11 -60.32
CA SER A 3 -5.46 -4.30 -59.43
C SER A 3 -6.77 -3.77 -60.05
N ASN A 4 -7.91 -3.72 -59.34
CA ASN A 4 -8.04 -3.19 -57.99
C ASN A 4 -9.40 -3.66 -57.38
N LYS A 5 -9.39 -4.63 -56.45
CA LYS A 5 -10.54 -4.88 -55.56
C LYS A 5 -10.20 -4.31 -54.19
N LYS A 6 -11.06 -3.37 -53.78
CA LYS A 6 -10.97 -2.54 -52.57
C LYS A 6 -10.74 -3.38 -51.32
N ARG A 7 -9.75 -2.99 -50.52
CA ARG A 7 -9.48 -3.52 -49.17
C ARG A 7 -10.63 -3.08 -48.25
N GLY A 8 -11.47 -4.03 -47.84
CA GLY A 8 -12.32 -3.86 -46.66
C GLY A 8 -11.44 -3.91 -45.41
N ALA A 9 -11.57 -2.92 -44.54
CA ALA A 9 -10.91 -2.89 -43.24
C ALA A 9 -11.29 -4.13 -42.41
N PRO A 10 -10.39 -4.67 -41.57
CA PRO A 10 -10.74 -5.79 -40.71
C PRO A 10 -11.81 -5.34 -39.71
N VAL A 11 -12.96 -6.00 -39.77
CA VAL A 11 -14.05 -5.86 -38.80
C VAL A 11 -13.48 -6.18 -37.42
N ARG A 12 -13.48 -5.17 -36.55
CA ARG A 12 -13.07 -5.26 -35.15
C ARG A 12 -13.87 -6.39 -34.50
N ALA A 13 -13.19 -7.47 -34.12
CA ALA A 13 -13.81 -8.58 -33.42
C ALA A 13 -14.46 -8.03 -32.14
N LYS A 14 -15.77 -8.25 -32.01
CA LYS A 14 -16.52 -7.94 -30.79
C LYS A 14 -15.96 -8.81 -29.66
N ALA A 15 -15.56 -8.19 -28.56
CA ALA A 15 -15.22 -8.92 -27.33
C ALA A 15 -16.48 -9.62 -26.81
N THR A 16 -16.54 -10.94 -26.99
CA THR A 16 -17.64 -11.78 -26.50
C THR A 16 -17.10 -12.90 -25.63
N LYS A 17 -17.05 -12.65 -24.32
CA LYS A 17 -17.46 -13.57 -23.23
C LYS A 17 -17.14 -12.87 -21.91
N ALA A 18 -18.18 -12.54 -21.15
CA ALA A 18 -18.02 -12.33 -19.72
C ALA A 18 -17.51 -13.66 -19.14
N ASP A 19 -16.24 -13.68 -18.72
CA ASP A 19 -15.64 -14.86 -18.14
C ASP A 19 -16.19 -15.01 -16.72
N LYS A 20 -17.04 -16.02 -16.51
CA LYS A 20 -17.67 -16.34 -15.22
C LYS A 20 -16.64 -17.00 -14.29
N ARG A 21 -15.56 -16.28 -13.97
CA ARG A 21 -14.55 -16.66 -12.98
C ARG A 21 -15.10 -16.30 -11.60
N THR A 22 -15.99 -17.13 -11.07
CA THR A 22 -16.61 -16.90 -9.77
C THR A 22 -15.67 -17.36 -8.65
N LEU A 23 -15.56 -16.55 -7.59
CA LEU A 23 -14.89 -16.93 -6.34
C LEU A 23 -15.56 -18.21 -5.78
N PRO A 24 -14.80 -19.13 -5.15
CA PRO A 24 -15.39 -20.30 -4.51
C PRO A 24 -16.31 -19.87 -3.38
N ASP A 25 -17.40 -20.62 -3.14
CA ASP A 25 -18.35 -20.37 -2.06
C ASP A 25 -17.76 -20.71 -0.68
N ILE A 26 -16.79 -19.90 -0.26
CA ILE A 26 -16.20 -19.93 1.07
C ILE A 26 -16.68 -18.67 1.77
N VAL A 27 -17.67 -18.81 2.64
CA VAL A 27 -18.08 -17.74 3.57
C VAL A 27 -17.67 -18.20 4.95
N PRO A 28 -16.70 -17.54 5.61
CA PRO A 28 -16.42 -17.85 7.00
C PRO A 28 -17.65 -17.55 7.86
N PHE A 29 -17.73 -18.25 8.99
CA PHE A 29 -18.88 -18.23 9.90
C PHE A 29 -19.06 -16.84 10.53
N GLY A 30 -19.92 -16.01 9.94
CA GLY A 30 -20.39 -14.74 10.52
C GLY A 30 -19.71 -13.48 9.97
N PHE A 31 -20.32 -12.33 10.26
CA PHE A 31 -19.75 -11.03 9.91
C PHE A 31 -18.49 -10.75 10.74
N PRO A 32 -17.41 -10.20 10.13
CA PRO A 32 -16.20 -9.86 10.85
C PRO A 32 -16.49 -8.89 11.99
N LYS A 33 -15.93 -9.17 13.16
CA LYS A 33 -16.21 -8.40 14.38
C LYS A 33 -15.39 -7.11 14.48
N ASN A 34 -14.24 -7.09 13.82
CA ASN A 34 -13.31 -5.98 13.83
C ASN A 34 -12.50 -5.93 12.52
N ARG A 35 -11.62 -4.94 12.43
CA ARG A 35 -10.77 -4.68 11.28
C ARG A 35 -9.84 -5.85 10.94
N GLU A 36 -9.19 -6.44 11.94
CA GLU A 36 -8.25 -7.55 11.78
C GLU A 36 -8.96 -8.81 11.27
N ASP A 37 -10.07 -9.16 11.90
CA ASP A 37 -10.95 -10.27 11.50
C ASP A 37 -11.44 -10.10 10.05
N TRP A 38 -11.76 -8.85 9.65
CA TRP A 38 -12.14 -8.54 8.28
C TRP A 38 -10.99 -8.76 7.30
N LEU A 39 -9.75 -8.36 7.65
CA LEU A 39 -8.58 -8.56 6.79
C LEU A 39 -8.25 -10.05 6.61
N GLU A 40 -8.26 -10.81 7.70
CA GLU A 40 -8.01 -12.26 7.68
C GLU A 40 -9.08 -12.99 6.86
N THR A 41 -10.33 -12.60 7.04
CA THR A 41 -11.46 -13.10 6.26
C THR A 41 -11.30 -12.76 4.77
N ALA A 42 -10.96 -11.51 4.44
CA ALA A 42 -10.74 -11.10 3.05
C ALA A 42 -9.59 -11.86 2.39
N VAL A 43 -8.47 -12.08 3.09
CA VAL A 43 -7.36 -12.91 2.59
C VAL A 43 -7.82 -14.34 2.32
N THR A 44 -8.59 -14.93 3.25
CA THR A 44 -9.12 -16.29 3.10
C THR A 44 -10.00 -16.42 1.85
N MET A 45 -10.81 -15.41 1.56
CA MET A 45 -11.69 -15.40 0.39
C MET A 45 -10.94 -15.11 -0.92
N VAL A 46 -9.97 -14.19 -0.92
CA VAL A 46 -9.23 -13.75 -2.12
C VAL A 46 -8.15 -14.75 -2.55
N LEU A 47 -7.46 -15.38 -1.59
CA LEU A 47 -6.31 -16.23 -1.88
C LEU A 47 -6.57 -17.36 -2.89
N PRO A 48 -7.69 -18.13 -2.81
CA PRO A 48 -8.00 -19.17 -3.80
C PRO A 48 -8.09 -18.61 -5.22
N PHE A 49 -8.60 -17.39 -5.39
CA PHE A 49 -8.75 -16.76 -6.68
C PHE A 49 -7.40 -16.29 -7.25
N ILE A 50 -6.51 -15.76 -6.41
CA ILE A 50 -5.14 -15.43 -6.81
C ILE A 50 -4.38 -16.71 -7.22
N ARG A 51 -4.51 -17.80 -6.45
CA ARG A 51 -3.89 -19.10 -6.78
C ARG A 51 -4.40 -19.64 -8.11
N GLN A 52 -5.70 -19.55 -8.36
CA GLN A 52 -6.29 -19.96 -9.62
C GLN A 52 -5.77 -19.11 -10.80
N ALA A 53 -5.66 -17.80 -10.62
CA ALA A 53 -5.10 -16.90 -11.61
C ALA A 53 -3.61 -17.20 -11.89
N ALA A 54 -2.82 -17.50 -10.85
CA ALA A 54 -1.42 -17.89 -11.00
C ALA A 54 -1.28 -19.19 -11.81
N SER A 55 -2.11 -20.20 -11.49
CA SER A 55 -2.17 -21.45 -12.25
C SER A 55 -2.49 -21.22 -13.74
N TRP A 56 -3.50 -20.40 -14.05
CA TRP A 56 -3.82 -20.05 -15.44
C TRP A 56 -2.73 -19.23 -16.14
N ALA A 57 -1.98 -18.44 -15.38
CA ALA A 57 -0.83 -17.69 -15.89
C ALA A 57 0.43 -18.56 -16.08
N GLY A 58 0.37 -19.85 -15.73
CA GLY A 58 1.53 -20.76 -15.74
C GLY A 58 2.60 -20.37 -14.73
N VAL A 59 2.19 -19.79 -13.60
CA VAL A 59 3.06 -19.37 -12.51
C VAL A 59 2.88 -20.32 -11.33
N GLU A 60 3.97 -20.95 -10.90
CA GLU A 60 3.98 -21.81 -9.73
C GLU A 60 3.98 -20.97 -8.46
N SER A 61 3.15 -21.36 -7.49
CA SER A 61 3.01 -20.65 -6.22
C SER A 61 4.15 -21.01 -5.27
N GLN A 62 4.92 -20.00 -4.83
CA GLN A 62 5.92 -20.16 -3.76
C GLN A 62 5.30 -20.19 -2.35
N LEU A 63 4.01 -19.87 -2.24
CA LEU A 63 3.31 -19.77 -0.98
C LEU A 63 2.97 -21.16 -0.39
N THR A 64 3.65 -21.52 0.71
CA THR A 64 3.45 -22.81 1.43
C THR A 64 2.30 -22.77 2.43
N SER A 65 1.98 -21.61 2.98
CA SER A 65 0.89 -21.39 3.93
C SER A 65 0.22 -20.03 3.69
N PRO A 66 -1.07 -19.84 4.03
CA PRO A 66 -1.72 -18.54 3.91
C PRO A 66 -0.94 -17.44 4.65
N PRO A 67 -0.69 -16.27 4.04
CA PRO A 67 -0.01 -15.18 4.72
C PRO A 67 -0.88 -14.65 5.86
N LYS A 68 -0.23 -14.23 6.94
CA LYS A 68 -0.90 -13.44 7.98
C LYS A 68 -1.09 -12.02 7.48
N ILE A 69 -2.09 -11.32 8.00
CA ILE A 69 -2.37 -9.93 7.62
C ILE A 69 -2.69 -9.10 8.85
N SER A 70 -2.23 -7.85 8.87
CA SER A 70 -2.53 -6.90 9.95
C SER A 70 -2.69 -5.47 9.43
N CYS A 71 -3.33 -4.62 10.22
CA CYS A 71 -3.36 -3.18 9.97
C CYS A 71 -2.32 -2.49 10.87
N SER A 72 -1.26 -1.95 10.27
CA SER A 72 -0.19 -1.29 11.03
C SER A 72 0.58 -0.29 10.17
N TRP A 73 1.35 0.57 10.83
CA TRP A 73 2.31 1.42 10.14
C TRP A 73 3.41 0.56 9.53
N LEU A 74 3.91 1.01 8.38
CA LEU A 74 4.93 0.32 7.61
C LEU A 74 6.32 0.84 8.03
N PRO A 75 7.03 0.18 8.97
CA PRO A 75 8.33 0.68 9.44
C PRO A 75 9.35 0.68 8.31
N GLY A 76 10.18 1.73 8.26
CA GLY A 76 11.24 1.84 7.25
C GLY A 76 10.75 2.12 5.83
N ARG A 77 9.44 2.24 5.59
CA ARG A 77 8.87 2.57 4.28
C ARG A 77 8.44 4.03 4.21
N ALA A 78 8.38 4.56 2.99
CA ALA A 78 7.87 5.91 2.76
C ALA A 78 6.44 6.03 3.32
N THR A 79 6.09 7.21 3.85
CA THR A 79 4.75 7.46 4.40
C THR A 79 3.62 7.36 3.36
N SER A 80 3.97 7.35 2.07
CA SER A 80 3.06 7.12 0.95
C SER A 80 2.82 5.64 0.64
N ALA A 81 3.57 4.72 1.23
CA ALA A 81 3.30 3.29 1.08
C ALA A 81 1.99 2.93 1.82
N LEU A 82 1.13 2.18 1.15
CA LEU A 82 -0.19 1.82 1.66
C LEU A 82 -0.32 0.35 2.03
N SER A 83 0.61 -0.49 1.57
CA SER A 83 0.73 -1.89 1.95
C SER A 83 2.16 -2.39 1.79
N SER A 84 2.47 -3.52 2.43
CA SER A 84 3.63 -4.34 2.10
C SER A 84 3.36 -5.81 2.39
N SER A 85 4.15 -6.66 1.76
CA SER A 85 4.34 -8.05 2.13
C SER A 85 5.83 -8.25 2.44
N ASP A 86 6.10 -8.95 3.53
CA ASP A 86 7.45 -9.27 3.96
C ASP A 86 7.56 -10.79 4.15
N TYR A 87 8.64 -11.38 3.62
CA TYR A 87 8.93 -12.80 3.72
C TYR A 87 9.81 -13.05 4.95
N ASN A 88 9.39 -13.98 5.80
CA ASN A 88 10.16 -14.48 6.93
C ASN A 88 10.79 -15.82 6.55
N GLU A 89 12.09 -15.80 6.30
CA GLU A 89 12.88 -16.97 5.94
C GLU A 89 12.90 -18.03 7.04
N ALA A 90 12.98 -17.62 8.32
CA ALA A 90 13.09 -18.54 9.45
C ALA A 90 11.84 -19.41 9.64
N SER A 91 10.66 -18.86 9.32
CA SER A 91 9.39 -19.58 9.39
C SER A 91 8.80 -19.96 8.04
N ASN A 92 9.50 -19.64 6.94
CA ASN A 92 9.01 -19.79 5.56
C ASN A 92 7.56 -19.30 5.40
N SER A 93 7.29 -18.08 5.88
CA SER A 93 5.94 -17.51 5.92
C SER A 93 5.95 -16.06 5.46
N TYR A 94 4.79 -15.56 5.05
CA TYR A 94 4.61 -14.16 4.68
C TYR A 94 3.72 -13.44 5.67
N GLU A 95 4.04 -12.17 5.92
CA GLU A 95 3.19 -11.24 6.64
C GLU A 95 2.85 -10.05 5.75
N ILE A 96 1.56 -9.75 5.64
CA ILE A 96 1.02 -8.61 4.91
C ILE A 96 0.64 -7.54 5.92
N VAL A 97 0.99 -6.29 5.61
CA VAL A 97 0.61 -5.13 6.39
C VAL A 97 -0.18 -4.18 5.49
N ILE A 98 -1.37 -3.79 5.94
CA ILE A 98 -2.18 -2.72 5.35
C ILE A 98 -2.01 -1.47 6.20
N SER A 99 -1.68 -0.35 5.55
CA SER A 99 -1.47 0.93 6.23
C SER A 99 -2.78 1.42 6.86
N PRO A 100 -2.76 1.95 8.09
CA PRO A 100 -3.96 2.52 8.72
C PRO A 100 -4.45 3.80 8.04
N LEU A 101 -3.73 4.31 7.03
CA LEU A 101 -4.19 5.37 6.14
C LEU A 101 -5.35 4.92 5.24
N LEU A 102 -5.43 3.64 4.89
CA LEU A 102 -6.50 3.08 4.07
C LEU A 102 -7.71 2.78 4.96
N GLY A 103 -8.80 3.52 4.76
CA GLY A 103 -10.05 3.36 5.52
C GLY A 103 -11.04 4.46 5.18
N LYS A 104 -12.18 4.48 5.87
CA LYS A 104 -13.18 5.55 5.71
C LYS A 104 -12.56 6.91 5.97
N GLY A 105 -12.67 7.83 5.02
CA GLY A 105 -12.04 9.15 5.06
C GLY A 105 -10.67 9.22 4.38
N TRP A 106 -10.19 8.12 3.77
CA TRP A 106 -8.97 8.12 2.99
C TRP A 106 -9.06 9.08 1.80
N LYS A 107 -8.00 9.87 1.59
CA LYS A 107 -7.96 10.94 0.58
C LYS A 107 -7.77 10.46 -0.85
N GLY A 108 -7.55 9.16 -1.06
CA GLY A 108 -7.35 8.57 -2.38
C GLY A 108 -8.64 8.25 -3.13
N GLY A 109 -9.81 8.33 -2.48
CA GLY A 109 -11.11 8.10 -3.09
C GLY A 109 -12.18 7.66 -2.09
N GLU A 110 -13.44 7.65 -2.53
CA GLU A 110 -14.59 7.28 -1.67
C GLU A 110 -14.70 5.76 -1.48
N ASP A 111 -14.25 4.96 -2.46
CA ASP A 111 -14.30 3.50 -2.39
C ASP A 111 -13.05 2.89 -1.72
N TYR A 112 -12.89 3.20 -0.43
CA TYR A 112 -11.75 2.74 0.35
C TYR A 112 -11.73 1.22 0.55
N THR A 113 -12.89 0.56 0.54
CA THR A 113 -12.97 -0.90 0.70
C THR A 113 -12.38 -1.59 -0.53
N GLN A 114 -12.76 -1.15 -1.74
CA GLN A 114 -12.12 -1.67 -2.96
C GLN A 114 -10.62 -1.38 -2.99
N ALA A 115 -10.18 -0.21 -2.52
CA ALA A 115 -8.76 0.08 -2.41
C ALA A 115 -8.01 -0.92 -1.50
N VAL A 116 -8.56 -1.23 -0.33
CA VAL A 116 -7.98 -2.23 0.58
C VAL A 116 -7.93 -3.61 -0.09
N LEU A 117 -9.01 -4.05 -0.73
CA LEU A 117 -9.03 -5.32 -1.46
C LEU A 117 -8.00 -5.37 -2.59
N ALA A 118 -7.81 -4.25 -3.28
CA ALA A 118 -6.83 -4.15 -4.35
C ALA A 118 -5.41 -4.28 -3.80
N HIS A 119 -5.11 -3.61 -2.68
CA HIS A 119 -3.84 -3.78 -1.96
C HIS A 119 -3.65 -5.22 -1.45
N ILE A 120 -4.69 -5.87 -0.92
CA ILE A 120 -4.62 -7.29 -0.55
C ILE A 120 -4.27 -8.16 -1.76
N CYS A 121 -4.93 -7.97 -2.90
CA CYS A 121 -4.62 -8.71 -4.12
C CYS A 121 -3.17 -8.47 -4.57
N HIS A 122 -2.70 -7.22 -4.52
CA HIS A 122 -1.33 -6.86 -4.87
C HIS A 122 -0.30 -7.60 -4.03
N GLU A 123 -0.46 -7.57 -2.70
CA GLU A 123 0.48 -8.21 -1.78
C GLU A 123 0.39 -9.73 -1.85
N LEU A 124 -0.80 -10.31 -2.03
CA LEU A 124 -0.94 -11.75 -2.25
C LEU A 124 -0.23 -12.22 -3.52
N ILE A 125 -0.20 -11.41 -4.58
CA ILE A 125 0.57 -11.74 -5.79
C ILE A 125 2.07 -11.78 -5.45
N HIS A 126 2.61 -10.82 -4.69
CA HIS A 126 4.01 -10.88 -4.23
C HIS A 126 4.28 -12.16 -3.44
N CYS A 127 3.38 -12.53 -2.52
CA CYS A 127 3.50 -13.78 -1.76
C CYS A 127 3.50 -15.04 -2.65
N ILE A 128 2.78 -15.01 -3.77
CA ILE A 128 2.69 -16.14 -4.72
C ILE A 128 3.94 -16.23 -5.59
N VAL A 129 4.43 -15.11 -6.13
CA VAL A 129 5.55 -15.10 -7.10
C VAL A 129 6.93 -15.08 -6.44
N GLY A 130 7.00 -14.78 -5.15
CA GLY A 130 8.24 -14.70 -4.38
C GLY A 130 8.83 -13.28 -4.27
N PRO A 131 9.68 -13.04 -3.26
CA PRO A 131 10.14 -11.70 -2.88
C PRO A 131 11.04 -11.03 -3.94
N ASP A 132 11.71 -11.81 -4.79
CA ASP A 132 12.74 -11.30 -5.71
C ASP A 132 12.18 -10.74 -7.04
N LYS A 133 10.90 -11.00 -7.35
CA LYS A 133 10.35 -10.63 -8.66
C LYS A 133 9.99 -9.14 -8.77
N GLY A 134 9.62 -8.51 -7.65
CA GLY A 134 9.01 -7.19 -7.64
C GLY A 134 7.83 -7.09 -8.64
N HIS A 135 7.63 -5.94 -9.29
CA HIS A 135 6.57 -5.76 -10.30
C HIS A 135 6.98 -6.21 -11.73
N ARG A 136 7.92 -7.14 -11.87
CA ARG A 136 8.45 -7.64 -13.15
C ARG A 136 8.21 -9.14 -13.30
N GLY A 137 8.43 -9.66 -14.51
CA GLY A 137 8.43 -11.10 -14.78
C GLY A 137 7.07 -11.76 -14.57
N GLU A 138 6.95 -12.56 -13.52
CA GLU A 138 5.73 -13.32 -13.17
C GLU A 138 4.63 -12.44 -12.58
N PHE A 139 4.98 -11.39 -11.83
CA PHE A 139 4.00 -10.53 -11.17
C PHE A 139 2.98 -9.94 -12.17
N PRO A 140 3.38 -9.29 -13.27
CA PRO A 140 2.43 -8.76 -14.26
C PRO A 140 1.51 -9.82 -14.86
N LYS A 141 1.98 -11.07 -15.01
CA LYS A 141 1.18 -12.16 -15.60
C LYS A 141 0.00 -12.49 -14.69
N VAL A 142 0.25 -12.67 -13.40
CA VAL A 142 -0.81 -12.95 -12.41
C VAL A 142 -1.70 -11.72 -12.21
N ALA A 143 -1.11 -10.52 -12.11
CA ALA A 143 -1.84 -9.27 -11.94
C ALA A 143 -2.81 -8.97 -13.09
N THR A 144 -2.38 -9.16 -14.34
CA THR A 144 -3.27 -9.02 -15.50
C THR A 144 -4.32 -10.14 -15.53
N MET A 145 -3.94 -11.38 -15.18
CA MET A 145 -4.85 -12.53 -15.21
C MET A 145 -6.04 -12.34 -14.25
N ILE A 146 -5.77 -11.78 -13.06
CA ILE A 146 -6.81 -11.51 -12.07
C ILE A 146 -7.61 -10.23 -12.39
N GLY A 147 -7.03 -9.27 -13.10
CA GLY A 147 -7.69 -8.03 -13.49
C GLY A 147 -7.24 -6.78 -12.71
N LEU A 148 -5.99 -6.75 -12.22
CA LEU A 148 -5.34 -5.52 -11.75
C LEU A 148 -4.89 -4.66 -12.93
N GLU A 149 -5.03 -3.34 -12.80
CA GLU A 149 -4.59 -2.38 -13.80
C GLU A 149 -3.15 -1.91 -13.56
N ALA A 150 -2.41 -1.72 -14.66
CA ALA A 150 -1.11 -1.08 -14.64
C ALA A 150 -1.27 0.46 -14.64
N PRO A 151 -0.32 1.23 -14.04
CA PRO A 151 0.88 0.76 -13.36
C PRO A 151 0.58 0.15 -12.00
N TYR A 152 1.13 -1.03 -11.72
CA TYR A 152 0.85 -1.80 -10.50
C TYR A 152 1.30 -1.14 -9.18
N ARG A 153 1.98 0.02 -9.25
CA ARG A 153 2.27 0.84 -8.07
C ARG A 153 1.07 1.67 -7.59
N HIS A 154 0.10 1.93 -8.47
CA HIS A 154 -1.13 2.69 -8.18
C HIS A 154 -2.33 1.74 -8.22
N VAL A 155 -2.15 0.59 -7.56
CA VAL A 155 -3.03 -0.58 -7.58
C VAL A 155 -4.51 -0.21 -7.73
N ALA A 156 -5.09 -0.61 -8.87
CA ALA A 156 -6.50 -0.42 -9.16
C ALA A 156 -7.06 -1.70 -9.81
N PHE A 157 -8.37 -1.89 -9.66
CA PHE A 157 -9.11 -2.95 -10.31
C PHE A 157 -9.67 -2.50 -11.64
N THR A 158 -9.62 -3.40 -12.63
CA THR A 158 -10.53 -3.33 -13.77
C THR A 158 -11.98 -3.33 -13.29
N GLU A 159 -12.90 -2.75 -14.07
CA GLU A 159 -14.32 -2.70 -13.69
C GLU A 159 -14.90 -4.09 -13.36
N GLY A 160 -14.55 -5.10 -14.17
CA GLY A 160 -15.00 -6.47 -13.94
C GLY A 160 -14.52 -7.04 -12.61
N LEU A 161 -13.24 -6.84 -12.28
CA LEU A 161 -12.70 -7.30 -11.00
C LEU A 161 -13.32 -6.53 -9.82
N ARG A 162 -13.56 -5.23 -9.97
CA ARG A 162 -14.21 -4.41 -8.93
C ARG A 162 -15.61 -4.93 -8.61
N GLN A 163 -16.40 -5.21 -9.63
CA GLN A 163 -17.73 -5.79 -9.46
C GLN A 163 -17.66 -7.16 -8.79
N GLN A 164 -16.74 -8.04 -9.22
CA GLN A 164 -16.55 -9.35 -8.60
C GLN A 164 -16.18 -9.23 -7.12
N MET A 165 -15.26 -8.32 -6.76
CA MET A 165 -14.86 -8.08 -5.37
C MET A 165 -16.02 -7.53 -4.53
N HIS A 166 -16.85 -6.67 -5.12
CA HIS A 166 -18.06 -6.17 -4.47
C HIS A 166 -19.04 -7.31 -4.15
N GLU A 167 -19.42 -8.09 -5.17
CA GLU A 167 -20.43 -9.15 -5.05
C GLU A 167 -19.98 -10.29 -4.13
N GLN A 168 -18.69 -10.62 -4.15
CA GLN A 168 -18.18 -11.80 -3.48
C GLN A 168 -17.63 -11.50 -2.09
N ILE A 169 -17.20 -10.26 -1.82
CA ILE A 169 -16.62 -9.90 -0.53
C ILE A 169 -17.49 -8.86 0.15
N VAL A 170 -17.64 -7.67 -0.43
CA VAL A 170 -18.33 -6.54 0.22
C VAL A 170 -19.77 -6.89 0.59
N VAL A 171 -20.52 -7.54 -0.30
CA VAL A 171 -21.89 -7.99 -0.03
C VAL A 171 -21.94 -9.07 1.08
N ARG A 172 -20.91 -9.91 1.19
CA ARG A 172 -20.89 -11.06 2.11
C ARG A 172 -20.41 -10.71 3.52
N ILE A 173 -19.37 -9.89 3.62
CA ILE A 173 -18.68 -9.59 4.89
C ILE A 173 -18.71 -8.10 5.27
N GLY A 174 -19.35 -7.26 4.44
CA GLY A 174 -19.45 -5.82 4.65
C GLY A 174 -18.22 -5.03 4.20
N GLU A 175 -18.32 -3.71 4.35
CA GLU A 175 -17.21 -2.78 4.11
C GLU A 175 -16.08 -2.96 5.14
N TYR A 176 -14.87 -2.54 4.77
CA TYR A 176 -13.72 -2.57 5.68
C TYR A 176 -13.98 -1.70 6.93
N PRO A 177 -14.08 -2.27 8.15
CA PRO A 177 -14.57 -1.55 9.32
C PRO A 177 -13.44 -0.75 9.99
N HIS A 178 -12.87 0.22 9.28
CA HIS A 178 -11.76 1.06 9.76
C HIS A 178 -11.88 2.48 9.24
N THR A 179 -11.74 3.45 10.14
CA THR A 179 -11.60 4.87 9.81
C THR A 179 -10.13 5.20 9.60
N SER A 180 -9.79 5.88 8.52
CA SER A 180 -8.40 6.21 8.19
C SER A 180 -7.75 7.00 9.33
N ILE A 181 -6.55 6.58 9.75
CA ILE A 181 -5.75 7.27 10.75
C ILE A 181 -4.67 8.06 10.03
N HIS A 182 -4.69 9.38 10.19
CA HIS A 182 -3.65 10.25 9.68
C HIS A 182 -2.68 10.63 10.79
N PRO A 183 -1.36 10.52 10.57
CA PRO A 183 -0.40 10.99 11.56
C PRO A 183 -0.61 12.50 11.74
N VAL A 184 -0.78 12.92 12.98
CA VAL A 184 -0.82 14.34 13.32
C VAL A 184 0.52 14.92 12.89
N LYS A 185 0.50 15.90 11.97
CA LYS A 185 1.71 16.67 11.68
C LYS A 185 2.18 17.24 13.01
N LYS A 186 3.36 16.82 13.49
CA LYS A 186 4.01 17.56 14.58
C LYS A 186 4.04 19.01 14.12
N SER A 187 3.39 19.90 14.89
CA SER A 187 3.67 21.33 14.76
C SER A 187 5.19 21.46 14.78
N GLY A 188 5.75 22.17 13.80
CA GLY A 188 7.18 22.20 13.57
C GLY A 188 7.90 22.31 14.90
N GLY A 189 8.73 21.31 15.23
CA GLY A 189 9.47 21.34 16.49
C GLY A 189 10.14 22.69 16.61
N ASN A 190 10.12 23.29 17.80
CA ASN A 190 10.81 24.55 18.01
C ASN A 190 12.30 24.30 17.76
N ARG A 191 12.75 24.57 16.53
CA ARG A 191 14.15 24.39 16.12
C ARG A 191 14.94 25.45 16.84
N GLN A 192 15.34 25.13 18.06
CA GLN A 192 16.20 26.01 18.83
C GLN A 192 17.53 26.13 18.10
N ARG A 193 17.93 27.37 17.84
CA ARG A 193 19.24 27.71 17.29
C ARG A 193 20.26 27.70 18.42
N LYS A 194 21.44 27.16 18.14
CA LYS A 194 22.56 27.17 19.08
C LYS A 194 23.30 28.50 18.91
N TRP A 195 23.37 29.24 19.99
CA TRP A 195 24.08 30.50 20.08
C TRP A 195 25.28 30.34 21.01
N VAL A 196 26.43 30.84 20.61
CA VAL A 196 27.69 30.73 21.36
C VAL A 196 28.22 32.14 21.61
N CYS A 197 28.57 32.46 22.84
CA CYS A 197 29.20 33.74 23.14
C CYS A 197 30.57 33.81 22.46
N ASP A 198 30.83 34.91 21.76
CA ASP A 198 32.05 35.11 20.96
C ASP A 198 33.33 35.26 21.81
N ASN A 199 33.20 35.57 23.11
CA ASN A 199 34.33 35.70 24.02
C ASN A 199 34.55 34.47 24.91
N CYS A 200 33.55 34.09 25.72
CA CYS A 200 33.71 33.03 26.72
C CYS A 200 33.19 31.65 26.29
N GLY A 201 32.59 31.53 25.10
CA GLY A 201 32.08 30.26 24.58
C GLY A 201 30.79 29.73 25.24
N LYS A 202 30.14 30.51 26.13
CA LYS A 202 28.86 30.13 26.74
C LYS A 202 27.82 29.80 25.67
N ILE A 203 27.07 28.71 25.87
CA ILE A 203 26.10 28.21 24.90
C ILE A 203 24.68 28.47 25.40
N ILE A 204 23.84 29.07 24.57
CA ILE A 204 22.39 29.11 24.79
C ILE A 204 21.61 28.61 23.58
N ARG A 205 20.39 28.12 23.83
CA ARG A 205 19.51 27.58 22.79
C ARG A 205 18.14 28.26 22.87
N CYS A 206 17.71 28.88 21.78
CA CYS A 206 16.42 29.56 21.72
C CYS A 206 15.84 29.58 20.30
N ALA A 207 14.53 29.80 20.18
CA ALA A 207 13.81 29.82 18.90
C ALA A 207 14.12 31.06 18.06
N GLY A 208 14.16 32.21 18.73
CA GLY A 208 14.27 33.53 18.12
C GLY A 208 15.71 33.93 17.81
N ASP A 209 15.83 35.07 17.12
CA ASP A 209 17.12 35.74 16.97
C ASP A 209 17.57 36.25 18.33
N LEU A 210 18.81 35.95 18.69
CA LEU A 210 19.38 36.41 19.93
C LEU A 210 20.20 37.67 19.68
N LYS A 211 19.66 38.81 20.10
CA LYS A 211 20.33 40.12 19.98
C LYS A 211 20.95 40.60 21.29
N ALA A 212 20.92 39.77 22.34
CA ALA A 212 21.41 40.14 23.66
C ALA A 212 22.94 40.04 23.75
N LEU A 213 23.55 40.99 24.46
CA LEU A 213 24.95 40.91 24.88
C LEU A 213 25.08 40.04 26.14
N HIS A 214 26.11 39.21 26.18
CA HIS A 214 26.48 38.43 27.36
C HIS A 214 27.55 39.17 28.16
N GLN A 215 27.31 39.37 29.46
CA GLN A 215 28.36 39.74 30.42
C GLN A 215 29.16 38.50 30.79
N CYS A 216 30.42 38.48 30.37
CA CYS A 216 31.37 37.41 30.62
C CYS A 216 31.93 37.49 32.04
N GLU A 217 32.45 36.38 32.55
CA GLU A 217 33.02 36.30 33.91
C GLU A 217 34.27 37.16 34.09
N ASP A 218 34.97 37.46 32.98
CA ASP A 218 36.11 38.39 32.92
C ASP A 218 35.70 39.88 32.98
N GLY A 219 34.40 40.17 33.13
CA GLY A 219 33.83 41.51 33.16
C GLY A 219 33.62 42.15 31.79
N SER A 220 33.99 41.47 30.69
CA SER A 220 33.74 41.96 29.34
C SER A 220 32.30 41.70 28.88
N THR A 221 31.88 42.39 27.81
CA THR A 221 30.60 42.14 27.14
C THR A 221 30.81 41.67 25.72
N ALA A 222 30.22 40.54 25.34
CA ALA A 222 30.33 39.98 24.00
C ALA A 222 28.96 39.51 23.47
N PRO A 223 28.70 39.61 22.16
CA PRO A 223 27.47 39.09 21.57
C PRO A 223 27.49 37.56 21.57
N PHE A 224 26.28 36.99 21.45
CA PHE A 224 26.15 35.62 21.03
C PHE A 224 26.10 35.53 19.51
N VAL A 225 26.91 34.65 18.94
CA VAL A 225 26.93 34.34 17.51
C VAL A 225 26.26 33.01 17.24
N LEU A 226 25.62 32.89 16.08
CA LEU A 226 24.97 31.65 15.66
C LEU A 226 26.05 30.61 15.36
N ALA A 227 26.00 29.46 16.03
CA ALA A 227 26.88 28.35 15.69
C ALA A 227 26.35 27.67 14.41
N ASN A 228 27.19 27.64 13.38
CA ASN A 228 26.96 26.89 12.14
C ASN A 228 26.93 25.38 12.39
#